data_AF-A0A016T055-F1
#
_entry.id   AF-A0A016T055-F1
#
_cell.length_a   1.000
_cell.length_b   1.000
_cell.length_c   1.000
_cell.angle_alpha   90.00
_cell.angle_beta   90.00
_cell.angle_gamma   90.00
#
_symmetry.space_group_name_H-M   'P 1'
#
loop_
_entity.id
_entity.type
_entity.pdbx_description
1 polymer ?
#
loop_
_entity_poly.entity_id
_entity_poly.type
_entity_poly.pdbx_seq_one_letter_code
_entity_poly.pdbx_strand_id
1 'polypeptide(L)'
;MWILAALVVTTLAAKPTTVEEFLAQPVEEHVEQLTGQAFVDYINTHQSFYTAEYSPKKEKMMKSRLMDSKYLVKPKEEEMSSHVVHDVTPPERSN
;
A
#
# COMPACT_ATOMS: atom_id res chain seq x y z
N MET A 1 -19.15 -42.21 -0.65
CA MET A 1 -18.44 -41.09 -1.29
C MET A 1 -19.40 -39.95 -1.72
N TRP A 2 -20.39 -39.60 -0.91
CA TRP A 2 -21.31 -38.47 -1.20
C TRP A 2 -20.99 -37.22 -0.38
N ILE A 3 -20.30 -37.40 0.75
CA ILE A 3 -19.93 -36.32 1.68
C ILE A 3 -18.90 -35.37 1.04
N LEU A 4 -17.94 -35.90 0.28
CA LEU A 4 -16.94 -35.09 -0.45
C LEU A 4 -17.59 -34.26 -1.57
N ALA A 5 -18.58 -34.81 -2.28
CA ALA A 5 -19.29 -34.08 -3.32
C ALA A 5 -20.15 -32.95 -2.74
N ALA A 6 -20.81 -33.16 -1.60
CA ALA A 6 -21.57 -32.12 -0.91
C ALA A 6 -20.68 -30.95 -0.42
N LEU A 7 -19.48 -31.25 0.08
CA LEU A 7 -18.54 -30.22 0.56
C LEU A 7 -18.00 -29.32 -0.56
N VAL A 8 -17.75 -29.89 -1.74
CA VAL A 8 -17.33 -29.13 -2.94
C VAL A 8 -18.44 -28.23 -3.49
N VAL A 9 -19.71 -28.65 -3.38
CA VAL A 9 -20.86 -27.84 -3.82
C VAL A 9 -21.09 -26.65 -2.89
N THR A 10 -20.87 -26.81 -1.58
CA THR A 10 -21.00 -25.69 -0.63
C THR A 10 -19.95 -24.60 -0.82
N THR A 11 -18.72 -24.93 -1.22
CA THR A 11 -17.69 -23.92 -1.48
C THR A 11 -17.97 -23.11 -2.74
N LEU A 12 -18.63 -23.71 -3.74
CA LEU A 12 -18.93 -23.04 -5.03
C LEU A 12 -20.15 -22.10 -4.95
N ALA A 13 -21.04 -22.32 -3.98
CA ALA A 13 -22.21 -21.48 -3.74
C ALA A 13 -21.94 -20.27 -2.82
N ALA A 14 -20.70 -20.12 -2.32
CA ALA A 14 -20.31 -18.95 -1.56
C ALA A 14 -20.41 -17.71 -2.46
N LYS A 15 -21.39 -16.84 -2.16
CA LYS A 15 -21.50 -15.54 -2.83
C LYS A 15 -20.17 -14.78 -2.66
N PRO A 16 -19.61 -14.19 -3.73
CA PRO A 16 -18.46 -13.32 -3.57
C PRO A 16 -18.84 -12.17 -2.64
N THR A 17 -18.00 -11.91 -1.64
CA THR A 17 -18.18 -10.80 -0.69
C THR A 17 -18.31 -9.51 -1.47
N THR A 18 -19.35 -8.74 -1.18
CA THR A 18 -19.50 -7.40 -1.79
C THR A 18 -18.51 -6.42 -1.17
N VAL A 19 -18.22 -5.31 -1.87
CA VAL A 19 -17.31 -4.27 -1.34
C VAL A 19 -17.84 -3.71 -0.02
N GLU A 20 -19.15 -3.45 0.06
CA GLU A 20 -19.81 -2.98 1.29
C GLU A 20 -19.63 -3.95 2.46
N GLU A 21 -19.85 -5.25 2.24
CA GLU A 21 -19.66 -6.28 3.27
C GLU A 21 -18.20 -6.42 3.69
N PHE A 22 -17.24 -6.26 2.78
CA PHE A 22 -15.82 -6.27 3.10
C PHE A 22 -15.42 -5.04 3.93
N LEU A 23 -15.90 -3.85 3.57
CA LEU A 23 -15.61 -2.60 4.30
C LEU A 23 -16.26 -2.58 5.70
N ALA A 24 -17.35 -3.32 5.90
CA ALA A 24 -17.99 -3.45 7.21
C ALA A 24 -17.27 -4.43 8.15
N GLN A 25 -16.32 -5.24 7.65
CA GLN A 25 -15.57 -6.18 8.49
C GLN A 25 -14.55 -5.43 9.37
N PRO A 26 -14.44 -5.76 10.66
CA PRO A 26 -13.43 -5.18 11.51
C PRO A 26 -12.04 -5.60 11.06
N VAL A 27 -11.09 -4.66 11.05
CA VAL A 27 -9.68 -4.98 10.86
C VAL A 27 -9.12 -5.48 12.18
N GLU A 28 -8.48 -6.65 12.16
CA GLU A 28 -7.87 -7.23 13.35
C GLU A 28 -6.60 -6.45 13.74
N GLU A 29 -6.42 -6.16 15.04
CA GLU A 29 -5.30 -5.35 15.55
C GLU A 29 -3.92 -5.91 15.16
N HIS A 30 -3.79 -7.23 15.07
CA HIS A 30 -2.54 -7.90 14.73
C HIS A 30 -2.09 -7.65 13.27
N VAL A 31 -3.01 -7.23 12.39
CA VAL A 31 -2.76 -7.01 10.96
C VAL A 31 -1.83 -5.82 10.76
N GLU A 32 -1.87 -4.81 11.63
CA GLU A 32 -1.00 -3.63 11.57
C GLU A 32 0.49 -3.98 11.67
N GLN A 33 0.80 -5.16 12.22
CA GLN A 33 2.17 -5.64 12.42
C GLN A 33 2.65 -6.54 11.28
N LEU A 34 1.74 -6.98 10.39
CA LEU A 34 2.08 -7.86 9.28
C LEU A 34 2.89 -7.09 8.22
N THR A 35 3.94 -7.73 7.71
CA THR A 35 4.76 -7.17 6.64
C THR A 35 5.14 -8.25 5.63
N GLY A 36 5.61 -7.80 4.46
CA GLY A 36 6.13 -8.69 3.42
C GLY A 36 5.13 -9.75 2.97
N GLN A 37 5.57 -11.01 2.91
CA GLN A 37 4.75 -12.13 2.45
C GLN A 37 3.53 -12.37 3.35
N ALA A 38 3.68 -12.29 4.68
CA ALA A 38 2.58 -12.54 5.61
C ALA A 38 1.40 -11.57 5.41
N PHE A 39 1.70 -10.31 5.10
CA PHE A 39 0.67 -9.31 4.79
C PHE A 39 -0.03 -9.59 3.45
N VAL A 40 0.73 -10.04 2.44
CA VAL A 40 0.17 -10.46 1.16
C VAL A 40 -0.73 -11.68 1.30
N ASP A 41 -0.31 -12.67 2.10
CA ASP A 41 -1.10 -13.87 2.38
C ASP A 41 -2.41 -13.51 3.10
N TYR A 42 -2.36 -12.58 4.06
CA TYR A 42 -3.55 -12.03 4.71
C TYR A 42 -4.50 -11.39 3.70
N ILE A 43 -4.02 -10.47 2.85
CA ILE A 43 -4.85 -9.82 1.82
C ILE A 43 -5.51 -10.84 0.88
N ASN A 44 -4.76 -11.85 0.43
CA ASN A 44 -5.26 -12.86 -0.50
C ASN A 44 -6.26 -13.83 0.14
N THR A 45 -6.28 -13.94 1.46
CA THR A 45 -7.23 -14.77 2.21
C THR A 45 -8.49 -14.01 2.64
N HIS A 46 -8.38 -12.69 2.83
CA HIS A 46 -9.46 -11.86 3.39
C HIS A 46 -10.27 -11.10 2.33
N GLN A 47 -9.78 -11.00 1.09
CA GLN A 47 -10.55 -10.45 -0.02
C GLN A 47 -10.27 -11.17 -1.34
N SER A 48 -11.23 -11.10 -2.26
CA SER A 48 -11.20 -11.79 -3.56
C SER A 48 -11.25 -10.86 -4.78
N PHE A 49 -11.19 -9.54 -4.56
CA PHE A 49 -11.27 -8.53 -5.61
C PHE A 49 -9.99 -8.45 -6.46
N TYR A 50 -8.84 -8.76 -5.87
CA TYR A 50 -7.55 -8.79 -6.56
C TYR A 50 -6.58 -9.77 -5.87
N THR A 51 -5.50 -10.12 -6.58
CA THR A 51 -4.39 -10.90 -6.03
C THR A 51 -3.19 -10.01 -5.78
N ALA A 52 -2.68 -10.04 -4.55
CA ALA A 52 -1.45 -9.37 -4.16
C ALA A 52 -0.23 -10.29 -4.37
N GLU A 53 0.89 -9.69 -4.76
CA GLU A 53 2.17 -10.39 -4.91
C GLU A 53 3.26 -9.64 -4.14
N TYR A 54 4.00 -10.36 -3.30
CA TYR A 54 5.15 -9.81 -2.61
C TYR A 54 6.42 -9.91 -3.47
N SER A 55 7.24 -8.85 -3.46
CA SER A 55 8.54 -8.85 -4.11
C SER A 55 9.55 -8.06 -3.27
N PRO A 56 10.57 -8.73 -2.68
CA PRO A 56 11.61 -8.06 -1.91
C PRO A 56 12.35 -6.98 -2.72
N LYS A 57 12.51 -7.21 -4.03
CA LYS A 57 13.14 -6.25 -4.95
C LYS A 57 12.30 -4.98 -5.09
N LYS A 58 10.98 -5.11 -5.28
CA LYS A 58 10.08 -3.95 -5.38
C LYS A 58 10.03 -3.20 -4.05
N GLU A 59 9.98 -3.91 -2.92
CA GLU A 59 10.03 -3.30 -1.60
C GLU A 59 11.31 -2.48 -1.39
N LYS A 60 12.48 -3.05 -1.70
CA LYS A 60 13.76 -2.34 -1.61
C LYS A 60 13.79 -1.10 -2.52
N MET A 61 13.29 -1.23 -3.74
CA MET A 61 13.22 -0.09 -4.68
C MET A 61 12.30 1.01 -4.15
N MET A 62 11.14 0.66 -3.59
CA MET A 62 10.22 1.62 -2.99
C MET A 62 10.89 2.33 -1.81
N LYS A 63 11.52 1.58 -0.90
CA LYS A 63 12.25 2.14 0.25
C LYS A 63 13.39 3.06 -0.17
N SER A 64 14.11 2.75 -1.25
CA SER A 64 15.18 3.62 -1.76
C SER A 64 14.71 4.96 -2.33
N ARG A 65 13.42 5.12 -2.61
CA ARG A 65 12.83 6.38 -3.08
C ARG A 65 12.38 7.28 -1.94
N LEU A 66 12.32 6.74 -0.72
CA LEU A 66 11.97 7.53 0.46
C LEU A 66 13.15 8.40 0.86
N MET A 67 12.85 9.66 1.18
CA MET A 67 13.81 10.55 1.82
C MET A 67 14.20 9.98 3.18
N ASP A 68 15.45 10.22 3.58
CA ASP A 68 15.94 9.89 4.92
C ASP A 68 15.02 10.54 5.98
N SER A 69 14.69 9.79 7.04
CA SER A 69 13.74 10.22 8.07
C SER A 69 14.16 11.51 8.77
N LYS A 70 15.45 11.85 8.76
CA LYS A 70 15.95 13.14 9.26
C LYS A 70 15.34 14.36 8.55
N TYR A 71 14.84 14.18 7.32
CA TYR A 71 14.18 15.21 6.53
C TYR A 71 12.66 15.27 6.72
N LEU A 72 12.07 14.38 7.54
CA LEU A 72 10.65 14.48 7.91
C LEU A 72 10.40 15.55 8.97
N VAL A 73 11.45 16.05 9.62
CA VAL A 73 11.35 17.10 10.64
C VAL A 73 11.10 18.43 9.95
N LYS A 74 10.16 19.22 10.49
CA LYS A 74 9.92 20.59 10.01
C LYS A 74 11.24 21.37 10.10
N PRO A 75 11.74 21.95 8.99
CA PRO A 75 12.98 22.74 9.03
C PRO A 75 12.81 23.94 9.97
N LYS A 76 13.92 24.38 10.56
CA LYS A 76 13.93 25.59 11.41
C LYS A 76 13.61 26.80 10.55
N GLU A 77 12.89 27.78 11.12
CA GLU A 77 12.52 29.00 10.40
C GLU A 77 13.73 29.78 9.87
N GLU A 78 14.88 29.67 10.55
CA GLU A 78 16.16 30.26 10.15
C GLU A 78 16.78 29.58 8.90
N GLU A 79 16.53 28.28 8.70
CA GLU A 79 16.98 27.49 7.54
C GLU A 79 16.06 27.68 6.33
N MET A 80 14.81 28.12 6.58
CA MET A 80 13.85 28.54 5.58
C MET A 80 14.17 29.98 5.15
N SER A 81 15.38 30.20 4.63
CA SER A 81 15.81 31.55 4.24
C SER A 81 14.88 32.16 3.20
N SER A 82 14.45 33.39 3.49
CA SER A 82 13.60 34.31 2.72
C SER A 82 14.18 34.77 1.36
N HIS A 83 15.26 34.12 0.89
CA HIS A 83 15.98 34.48 -0.33
C HIS A 83 15.44 33.75 -1.56
N VAL A 84 14.12 33.67 -1.69
CA VAL A 84 13.52 33.39 -2.99
C VAL A 84 13.63 34.69 -3.79
N VAL A 85 14.59 34.78 -4.70
CA VAL A 85 14.63 35.87 -5.68
C VAL A 85 13.45 35.66 -6.61
N HIS A 86 12.34 36.36 -6.34
CA HIS A 86 11.10 36.23 -7.11
C HIS A 86 11.20 36.82 -8.53
N ASP A 87 12.27 37.55 -8.84
CA ASP A 87 12.47 38.27 -10.11
C ASP A 87 13.69 37.77 -10.92
N VAL A 88 13.92 36.45 -10.96
CA VAL A 88 14.91 35.90 -11.91
C VAL A 88 14.25 35.70 -13.26
N THR A 89 14.56 36.57 -14.22
CA THR A 89 14.18 36.35 -15.62
C THR A 89 14.81 35.04 -16.11
N PRO A 90 14.02 34.06 -16.62
CA PRO A 90 14.57 32.84 -17.18
C PRO A 90 15.56 33.15 -18.32
N PRO A 91 16.65 32.38 -18.47
CA PRO A 91 17.60 32.62 -19.54
C PRO A 91 16.92 32.52 -20.91
N GLU A 92 17.31 33.40 -21.84
CA GLU A 92 16.79 33.33 -23.21
C GLU A 92 17.12 31.97 -23.83
N ARG A 93 16.12 31.40 -24.51
CA ARG A 93 16.24 30.11 -25.17
C ARG A 93 17.25 30.27 -26.31
N SER A 94 18.41 29.62 -26.21
CA SER A 94 19.33 29.52 -27.33
C SER A 94 18.62 28.79 -28.47
N ASN A 95 18.45 29.48 -29.60
CA ASN A 95 18.04 28.87 -30.87
C ASN A 95 19.20 28.05 -31.47
#